data_AF-A0A8C7IFN7-F1
#
_entry.id   AF-A0A8C7IFN7-F1
#
_cell.length_a   1.000
_cell.length_b   1.000
_cell.length_c   1.000
_cell.angle_alpha   90.00
_cell.angle_beta   90.00
_cell.angle_gamma   90.00
#
_symmetry.space_group_name_H-M   'P 1'
#
loop_
_entity.id
_entity.type
_entity.pdbx_description
1 polymer ?
#
loop_
_entity_poly.entity_id
_entity_poly.type
_entity_poly.pdbx_seq_one_letter_code
_entity_poly.pdbx_strand_id
1 'polypeptide(L)'
;VNTFSFLFLCRISNCSLCRISNCSLCRISNCSLCRISNCSLCRISNCSLCRISNCSLCRISNCSLCRISNCSLCRISNCSLCRISNCSLCRISNCSLCRISNCSLCRISNCSLCRISNCSLCRISNCSLCRISNCSLCRISNCSLCRISNCSLCRISNCSLCRISNCSLCRISNCSLCRISNCSLCRISNCSLCRISNCSLCRISNCSLCRISNCSLCRISNCSLCRISNCSLCRISNCSLCRISNCSLCRISNCSLCRISNCSLCRISNCSLCRISNCSLCRISNCSLCRISNCSLCRISNCSLCRISNCSLCRISNCSLCRISNCSLCRISNCSLCRISNCSLCRISNCSLCRISNCSLCRISNCSLCRISNCSLCRISNCSLCRISNCSLCRISNCSLCRISNCSLCRISNCSLCRISNCSLCACVVLVTVACVPVSY
;
A
#
# COMPACT_ATOMS: atom_id res chain seq x y z
N VAL A 1 -62.98 -10.73 21.72
CA VAL A 1 -61.68 -11.44 21.85
C VAL A 1 -61.87 -12.80 21.24
N ASN A 2 -61.12 -13.14 20.18
CA ASN A 2 -61.30 -14.43 19.51
C ASN A 2 -60.13 -15.35 19.85
N THR A 3 -60.40 -16.42 20.59
CA THR A 3 -59.46 -17.47 20.99
C THR A 3 -59.81 -18.76 20.26
N PHE A 4 -58.89 -19.28 19.46
CA PHE A 4 -59.09 -20.52 18.69
C PHE A 4 -58.00 -21.54 19.00
N SER A 5 -58.41 -22.77 19.27
CA SER A 5 -57.55 -23.92 19.56
C SER A 5 -58.01 -25.12 18.73
N PHE A 6 -57.09 -25.89 18.16
CA PHE A 6 -57.35 -27.10 17.37
C PHE A 6 -58.21 -26.89 16.12
N LEU A 7 -57.66 -26.18 15.13
CA LEU A 7 -58.34 -25.98 13.84
C LEU A 7 -57.42 -26.29 12.65
N PHE A 8 -57.97 -27.02 11.69
CA PHE A 8 -57.29 -27.34 10.43
C PHE A 8 -57.15 -26.10 9.53
N LEU A 9 -58.11 -25.17 9.57
CA LEU A 9 -58.04 -23.92 8.82
C LEU A 9 -58.67 -22.76 9.61
N CYS A 10 -57.91 -21.68 9.84
CA CYS A 10 -58.42 -20.43 10.42
C CYS A 10 -58.25 -19.27 9.43
N ARG A 11 -59.35 -18.59 9.09
CA ARG A 11 -59.35 -17.32 8.36
C ARG A 11 -60.00 -16.24 9.22
N ILE A 12 -59.25 -15.18 9.54
CA ILE A 12 -59.75 -14.07 10.36
C ILE A 12 -59.44 -12.75 9.66
N SER A 13 -60.42 -11.86 9.62
CA SER A 13 -60.30 -10.50 9.09
C SER A 13 -60.97 -9.50 10.04
N ASN A 14 -60.44 -8.28 10.14
CA ASN A 14 -61.04 -7.15 10.89
C ASN A 14 -61.31 -7.49 12.37
N CYS A 15 -60.25 -7.71 13.16
CA CYS A 15 -60.39 -8.03 14.59
C CYS A 15 -59.46 -7.21 15.48
N SER A 16 -59.94 -6.77 16.64
CA SER A 16 -59.09 -6.05 17.58
C SER A 16 -58.04 -6.96 18.25
N LEU A 17 -58.42 -8.18 18.63
CA LEU A 17 -57.53 -9.13 19.29
C LEU A 17 -57.76 -10.58 18.87
N CYS A 18 -56.71 -11.23 18.37
CA CYS A 18 -56.71 -12.63 17.94
C CYS A 18 -55.66 -13.44 18.70
N ARG A 19 -56.07 -14.56 19.28
CA ARG A 19 -55.18 -15.58 19.86
C ARG A 19 -55.44 -16.93 19.20
N ILE A 20 -54.41 -17.51 18.61
CA ILE A 20 -54.49 -18.80 17.92
C ILE A 20 -53.40 -19.73 18.42
N SER A 21 -53.78 -20.96 18.76
CA SER A 21 -52.87 -22.03 19.15
C SER A 21 -53.20 -23.35 18.44
N ASN A 22 -52.17 -24.14 18.11
CA ASN A 22 -52.33 -25.50 17.58
C ASN A 22 -53.18 -25.56 16.30
N CYS A 23 -52.80 -24.80 15.28
CA CYS A 23 -53.49 -24.80 13.98
C CYS A 23 -52.55 -25.15 12.83
N SER A 24 -53.01 -25.95 11.88
CA SER A 24 -52.19 -26.26 10.70
C SER A 24 -52.11 -25.06 9.74
N LEU A 25 -53.24 -24.40 9.43
CA LEU A 25 -53.26 -23.26 8.50
C LEU A 25 -53.95 -22.02 9.10
N CYS A 26 -53.24 -20.91 9.20
CA CYS A 26 -53.78 -19.63 9.66
C CYS A 26 -53.60 -18.52 8.62
N ARG A 27 -54.68 -17.80 8.30
CA ARG A 27 -54.70 -16.58 7.49
C ARG A 27 -55.36 -15.46 8.28
N ILE A 28 -54.62 -14.39 8.56
CA ILE A 28 -55.10 -13.24 9.34
C ILE A 28 -54.90 -11.95 8.54
N SER A 29 -55.92 -11.11 8.47
CA SER A 29 -55.86 -9.75 7.90
C SER A 29 -56.47 -8.71 8.84
N ASN A 30 -55.97 -7.47 8.78
CA ASN A 30 -56.57 -6.30 9.44
C ASN A 30 -56.84 -6.51 10.94
N CYS A 31 -55.80 -6.78 11.73
CA CYS A 31 -55.95 -7.01 13.16
C CYS A 31 -55.04 -6.11 14.01
N SER A 32 -55.55 -5.51 15.09
CA SER A 32 -54.66 -4.69 15.93
C SER A 32 -53.64 -5.52 16.71
N LEU A 33 -54.04 -6.66 17.27
CA LEU A 33 -53.13 -7.52 18.04
C LEU A 33 -53.32 -9.00 17.75
N CYS A 34 -52.24 -9.68 17.34
CA CYS A 34 -52.22 -11.11 17.03
C CYS A 34 -51.16 -11.85 17.87
N ARG A 35 -51.57 -12.90 18.57
CA ARG A 35 -50.66 -13.87 19.20
C ARG A 35 -50.92 -15.25 18.60
N ILE A 36 -49.87 -15.85 18.04
CA ILE A 36 -49.93 -17.16 17.38
C ILE A 36 -48.85 -18.07 17.96
N SER A 37 -49.22 -19.31 18.29
CA SER A 37 -48.30 -20.33 18.76
C SER A 37 -48.60 -21.70 18.16
N ASN A 38 -47.56 -22.49 17.90
CA ASN A 38 -47.69 -23.89 17.48
C ASN A 38 -48.51 -24.05 16.20
N CYS A 39 -48.13 -23.34 15.14
CA CYS A 39 -48.82 -23.43 13.86
C CYS A 39 -47.89 -23.88 12.74
N SER A 40 -48.36 -24.75 11.85
CA SER A 40 -47.49 -25.20 10.76
C SER A 40 -47.33 -24.14 9.67
N LEU A 41 -48.42 -23.44 9.28
CA LEU A 41 -48.37 -22.40 8.26
C LEU A 41 -49.19 -21.15 8.63
N CYS A 42 -48.54 -19.99 8.71
CA CYS A 42 -49.18 -18.72 9.04
C CYS A 42 -48.98 -17.67 7.95
N ARG A 43 -50.07 -17.07 7.47
CA ARG A 43 -50.08 -15.84 6.65
C ARG A 43 -50.76 -14.71 7.43
N ILE A 44 -50.03 -13.62 7.67
CA ILE A 44 -50.53 -12.45 8.39
C ILE A 44 -50.34 -11.21 7.53
N SER A 45 -51.36 -10.37 7.44
CA SER A 45 -51.34 -9.09 6.73
C SER A 45 -52.00 -7.98 7.53
N ASN A 46 -51.50 -6.74 7.41
CA ASN A 46 -52.14 -5.53 7.94
C ASN A 46 -52.43 -5.64 9.46
N CYS A 47 -51.39 -5.86 10.27
CA CYS A 47 -51.58 -5.99 11.72
C CYS A 47 -50.67 -5.04 12.50
N SER A 48 -51.18 -4.33 13.52
CA SER A 48 -50.28 -3.44 14.28
C SER A 48 -49.27 -4.22 15.13
N LEU A 49 -49.69 -5.25 15.86
CA LEU A 49 -48.76 -5.99 16.72
C LEU A 49 -48.91 -7.52 16.58
N CYS A 50 -47.82 -8.18 16.18
CA CYS A 50 -47.77 -9.62 15.95
C CYS A 50 -46.72 -10.27 16.84
N ARG A 51 -47.13 -11.24 17.67
CA ARG A 51 -46.24 -12.17 18.37
C ARG A 51 -46.45 -13.58 17.85
N ILE A 52 -45.40 -14.19 17.34
CA ILE A 52 -45.42 -15.55 16.77
C ILE A 52 -44.34 -16.40 17.41
N SER A 53 -44.71 -17.60 17.83
CA SER A 53 -43.77 -18.58 18.38
C SER A 53 -44.04 -19.98 17.85
N ASN A 54 -42.98 -20.79 17.71
CA ASN A 54 -43.09 -22.23 17.40
C ASN A 54 -43.90 -22.48 16.12
N CYS A 55 -43.50 -21.85 15.01
CA CYS A 55 -44.19 -22.03 13.75
C CYS A 55 -43.23 -22.52 12.67
N SER A 56 -43.64 -23.50 11.85
CA SER A 56 -42.74 -23.97 10.79
C SER A 56 -42.62 -22.94 9.66
N LEU A 57 -43.72 -22.32 9.21
CA LEU A 57 -43.66 -21.40 8.08
C LEU A 57 -44.52 -20.15 8.29
N CYS A 58 -43.88 -18.99 8.36
CA CYS A 58 -44.52 -17.70 8.61
C CYS A 58 -44.32 -16.74 7.43
N ARG A 59 -45.42 -16.22 6.87
CA ARG A 59 -45.43 -15.10 5.94
C ARG A 59 -46.15 -13.91 6.58
N ILE A 60 -45.44 -12.81 6.79
CA ILE A 60 -45.96 -11.60 7.42
C ILE A 60 -45.78 -10.42 6.47
N SER A 61 -46.84 -9.64 6.28
CA SER A 61 -46.81 -8.41 5.48
C SER A 61 -47.51 -7.26 6.20
N ASN A 62 -47.04 -6.03 6.00
CA ASN A 62 -47.71 -4.79 6.44
C ASN A 62 -48.02 -4.82 7.95
N CYS A 63 -46.99 -4.97 8.79
CA CYS A 63 -47.20 -4.97 10.25
C CYS A 63 -46.31 -3.97 10.95
N SER A 64 -46.82 -3.18 11.90
CA SER A 64 -45.96 -2.19 12.55
C SER A 64 -44.96 -2.85 13.50
N LEU A 65 -45.36 -3.81 14.34
CA LEU A 65 -44.42 -4.48 15.25
C LEU A 65 -44.55 -6.01 15.22
N CYS A 66 -43.45 -6.69 14.89
CA CYS A 66 -43.36 -8.15 14.80
C CYS A 66 -42.30 -8.70 15.75
N ARG A 67 -42.71 -9.60 16.65
CA ARG A 67 -41.82 -10.45 17.45
C ARG A 67 -42.00 -11.90 17.04
N ILE A 68 -40.92 -12.53 16.58
CA ILE A 68 -40.92 -13.91 16.11
C ILE A 68 -39.83 -14.69 16.83
N SER A 69 -40.19 -15.87 17.32
CA SER A 69 -39.25 -16.79 17.97
C SER A 69 -39.49 -18.24 17.53
N ASN A 70 -38.42 -19.03 17.46
CA ASN A 70 -38.49 -20.49 17.26
C ASN A 70 -39.30 -20.85 16.00
N CYS A 71 -38.91 -20.29 14.85
CA CYS A 71 -39.58 -20.58 13.58
C CYS A 71 -38.59 -21.13 12.57
N SER A 72 -38.95 -22.18 11.82
CA SER A 72 -38.00 -22.73 10.83
C SER A 72 -37.89 -21.82 9.61
N LEU A 73 -39.01 -21.32 9.04
CA LEU A 73 -38.95 -20.42 7.90
C LEU A 73 -39.83 -19.18 8.09
N CYS A 74 -39.23 -18.00 7.97
CA CYS A 74 -39.91 -16.71 8.11
C CYS A 74 -39.67 -15.81 6.89
N ARG A 75 -40.76 -15.35 6.27
CA ARG A 75 -40.79 -14.29 5.26
C ARG A 75 -41.53 -13.08 5.80
N ILE A 76 -40.85 -11.95 5.90
CA ILE A 76 -41.40 -10.70 6.43
C ILE A 76 -41.23 -9.59 5.40
N SER A 77 -42.29 -8.83 5.16
CA SER A 77 -42.29 -7.68 4.26
C SER A 77 -43.04 -6.50 4.85
N ASN A 78 -42.57 -5.28 4.61
CA ASN A 78 -43.27 -4.04 4.97
C ASN A 78 -43.59 -3.97 6.47
N CYS A 79 -42.57 -4.05 7.33
CA CYS A 79 -42.76 -3.95 8.77
C CYS A 79 -41.90 -2.84 9.39
N SER A 80 -42.44 -1.99 10.26
CA SER A 80 -41.60 -0.95 10.86
C SER A 80 -40.60 -1.55 11.87
N LEU A 81 -41.02 -2.42 12.78
CA LEU A 81 -40.14 -3.03 13.79
C LEU A 81 -40.21 -4.56 13.78
N CYS A 82 -39.08 -5.21 13.55
CA CYS A 82 -38.96 -6.68 13.60
C CYS A 82 -37.89 -7.12 14.61
N ARG A 83 -38.28 -8.00 15.54
CA ARG A 83 -37.37 -8.74 16.42
C ARG A 83 -37.52 -10.23 16.16
N ILE A 84 -36.43 -10.87 15.74
CA ILE A 84 -36.42 -12.28 15.35
C ILE A 84 -35.32 -13.00 16.13
N SER A 85 -35.68 -14.14 16.72
CA SER A 85 -34.73 -14.99 17.44
C SER A 85 -34.95 -16.46 17.12
N ASN A 86 -33.87 -17.25 17.10
CA ASN A 86 -33.92 -18.71 16.99
C ASN A 86 -34.70 -19.17 15.76
N CYS A 87 -34.31 -18.70 14.58
CA CYS A 87 -34.95 -19.09 13.33
C CYS A 87 -33.93 -19.68 12.36
N SER A 88 -34.25 -20.79 11.69
CA SER A 88 -33.28 -21.36 10.75
C SER A 88 -33.18 -20.52 9.47
N LEU A 89 -34.30 -20.15 8.85
CA LEU A 89 -34.33 -19.36 7.62
C LEU A 89 -35.17 -18.09 7.75
N CYS A 90 -34.54 -16.93 7.57
CA CYS A 90 -35.20 -15.63 7.60
C CYS A 90 -35.02 -14.86 6.29
N ARG A 91 -36.11 -14.47 5.65
CA ARG A 91 -36.17 -13.49 4.55
C ARG A 91 -36.92 -12.25 5.01
N ILE A 92 -36.26 -11.10 5.01
CA ILE A 92 -36.84 -9.82 5.44
C ILE A 92 -36.68 -8.80 4.32
N SER A 93 -37.75 -8.08 4.01
CA SER A 93 -37.77 -7.00 3.04
C SER A 93 -38.52 -5.78 3.56
N ASN A 94 -38.09 -4.57 3.20
CA ASN A 94 -38.81 -3.33 3.45
C ASN A 94 -39.15 -3.14 4.94
N CYS A 95 -38.14 -3.13 5.81
CA CYS A 95 -38.36 -2.93 7.24
C CYS A 95 -37.54 -1.77 7.79
N SER A 96 -38.12 -0.89 8.63
CA SER A 96 -37.32 0.22 9.15
C SER A 96 -36.31 -0.25 10.18
N LEU A 97 -36.68 -1.06 11.17
CA LEU A 97 -35.76 -1.58 12.18
C LEU A 97 -35.85 -3.10 12.33
N CYS A 98 -34.72 -3.77 12.16
CA CYS A 98 -34.60 -5.23 12.30
C CYS A 98 -33.52 -5.61 13.32
N ARG A 99 -33.90 -6.38 14.34
CA ARG A 99 -32.95 -7.06 15.24
C ARG A 99 -33.09 -8.57 15.08
N ILE A 100 -32.00 -9.22 14.70
CA ILE A 100 -31.95 -10.66 14.46
C ILE A 100 -30.86 -11.28 15.32
N SER A 101 -31.19 -12.37 15.99
CA SER A 101 -30.24 -13.16 16.79
C SER A 101 -30.43 -14.65 16.57
N ASN A 102 -29.34 -15.41 16.63
CA ASN A 102 -29.37 -16.88 16.63
C ASN A 102 -30.13 -17.44 15.42
N CYS A 103 -29.72 -17.07 14.21
CA CYS A 103 -30.34 -17.56 12.99
C CYS A 103 -29.31 -18.23 12.09
N SER A 104 -29.62 -19.40 11.52
CA SER A 104 -28.64 -20.05 10.65
C SER A 104 -28.49 -19.27 9.33
N LEU A 105 -29.57 -18.92 8.65
CA LEU A 105 -29.52 -18.18 7.39
C LEU A 105 -30.46 -16.96 7.35
N CYS A 106 -29.87 -15.79 7.11
CA CYS A 106 -30.59 -14.52 7.04
C CYS A 106 -30.39 -13.84 5.68
N ARG A 107 -31.48 -13.51 4.99
CA ARG A 107 -31.52 -12.64 3.81
C ARG A 107 -32.33 -11.38 4.13
N ILE A 108 -31.68 -10.23 4.11
CA ILE A 108 -32.29 -8.93 4.42
C ILE A 108 -32.14 -8.00 3.23
N SER A 109 -33.22 -7.33 2.85
CA SER A 109 -33.23 -6.32 1.80
C SER A 109 -34.02 -5.08 2.22
N ASN A 110 -33.60 -3.90 1.78
CA ASN A 110 -34.36 -2.65 1.93
C ASN A 110 -34.72 -2.37 3.40
N CYS A 111 -33.72 -2.27 4.27
CA CYS A 111 -33.97 -1.97 5.68
C CYS A 111 -33.17 -0.77 6.16
N SER A 112 -33.77 0.19 6.87
CA SER A 112 -32.99 1.35 7.31
C SER A 112 -31.98 0.96 8.41
N LEU A 113 -32.38 0.24 9.45
CA LEU A 113 -31.47 -0.19 10.51
C LEU A 113 -31.52 -1.69 10.77
N CYS A 114 -30.38 -2.37 10.63
CA CYS A 114 -30.22 -3.79 10.91
C CYS A 114 -29.17 -4.05 11.98
N ARG A 115 -29.54 -4.80 13.02
CA ARG A 115 -28.62 -5.38 14.00
C ARG A 115 -28.71 -6.89 13.94
N ILE A 116 -27.59 -7.55 13.63
CA ILE A 116 -27.52 -9.00 13.49
C ILE A 116 -26.42 -9.54 14.40
N SER A 117 -26.75 -10.57 15.16
CA SER A 117 -25.80 -11.28 16.01
C SER A 117 -25.96 -12.79 15.89
N ASN A 118 -24.85 -13.53 16.04
CA ASN A 118 -24.85 -14.99 16.14
C ASN A 118 -25.58 -15.65 14.97
N CYS A 119 -25.16 -15.34 13.74
CA CYS A 119 -25.76 -15.92 12.55
C CYS A 119 -24.72 -16.65 11.72
N SER A 120 -25.04 -17.85 11.22
CA SER A 120 -24.06 -18.59 10.43
C SER A 120 -23.84 -17.92 9.07
N LEU A 121 -24.91 -17.59 8.34
CA LEU A 121 -24.83 -16.97 7.02
C LEU A 121 -25.78 -15.78 6.90
N CYS A 122 -25.23 -14.62 6.57
CA CYS A 122 -25.98 -13.37 6.39
C CYS A 122 -25.78 -12.81 4.99
N ARG A 123 -26.87 -12.53 4.27
CA ARG A 123 -26.89 -11.73 3.05
C ARG A 123 -27.72 -10.48 3.29
N ILE A 124 -27.11 -9.31 3.16
CA ILE A 124 -27.74 -8.01 3.40
C ILE A 124 -27.60 -7.16 2.14
N SER A 125 -28.69 -6.55 1.70
CA SER A 125 -28.71 -5.62 0.58
C SER A 125 -29.53 -4.36 0.91
N ASN A 126 -29.12 -3.21 0.37
CA ASN A 126 -29.92 -1.97 0.41
C ASN A 126 -30.30 -1.57 1.85
N CYS A 127 -29.31 -1.40 2.73
CA CYS A 127 -29.57 -1.00 4.10
C CYS A 127 -28.79 0.26 4.49
N SER A 128 -29.42 1.24 5.15
CA SER A 128 -28.67 2.46 5.51
C SER A 128 -27.67 2.19 6.64
N LEU A 129 -28.06 1.50 7.71
CA LEU A 129 -27.17 1.18 8.82
C LEU A 129 -27.20 -0.30 9.20
N CYS A 130 -26.04 -0.95 9.15
CA CYS A 130 -25.87 -2.36 9.51
C CYS A 130 -24.83 -2.53 10.61
N ARG A 131 -25.21 -3.21 11.69
CA ARG A 131 -24.28 -3.70 12.72
C ARG A 131 -24.34 -5.22 12.76
N ILE A 132 -23.21 -5.86 12.52
CA ILE A 132 -23.10 -7.32 12.48
C ILE A 132 -22.02 -7.78 13.45
N SER A 133 -22.34 -8.77 14.26
CA SER A 133 -21.40 -9.38 15.19
C SER A 133 -21.51 -10.90 15.19
N ASN A 134 -20.40 -11.60 15.40
CA ASN A 134 -20.37 -13.05 15.60
C ASN A 134 -21.07 -13.81 14.47
N CYS A 135 -20.63 -13.58 13.24
CA CYS A 135 -21.20 -14.25 12.07
C CYS A 135 -20.14 -15.01 11.29
N SER A 136 -20.41 -16.25 10.88
CA SER A 136 -19.39 -17.02 10.15
C SER A 136 -19.19 -16.45 8.74
N LEU A 137 -20.26 -16.24 7.98
CA LEU A 137 -20.23 -15.77 6.59
C LEU A 137 -21.18 -14.58 6.39
N CYS A 138 -20.63 -13.45 5.96
CA CYS A 138 -21.38 -12.22 5.69
C CYS A 138 -21.17 -11.75 4.25
N ARG A 139 -22.26 -11.55 3.53
CA ARG A 139 -22.30 -10.84 2.24
C ARG A 139 -23.15 -9.58 2.39
N ILE A 140 -22.54 -8.43 2.17
CA ILE A 140 -23.19 -7.13 2.33
C ILE A 140 -23.05 -6.37 1.02
N SER A 141 -24.15 -5.82 0.52
CA SER A 141 -24.17 -4.98 -0.67
C SER A 141 -25.02 -3.72 -0.47
N ASN A 142 -24.64 -2.62 -1.09
CA ASN A 142 -25.46 -1.39 -1.16
C ASN A 142 -25.87 -0.91 0.24
N CYS A 143 -24.90 -0.68 1.12
CA CYS A 143 -25.19 -0.19 2.47
C CYS A 143 -24.42 1.09 2.78
N SER A 144 -25.06 2.13 3.32
CA SER A 144 -24.33 3.37 3.58
C SER A 144 -23.34 3.21 4.75
N LEU A 145 -23.78 2.68 5.89
CA LEU A 145 -22.90 2.49 7.05
C LEU A 145 -22.91 1.05 7.55
N CYS A 146 -21.72 0.43 7.60
CA CYS A 146 -21.54 -0.94 8.06
C CYS A 146 -20.49 -1.03 9.18
N ARG A 147 -20.88 -1.63 10.31
CA ARG A 147 -19.96 -2.03 11.38
C ARG A 147 -20.00 -3.54 11.53
N ILE A 148 -18.85 -4.18 11.36
CA ILE A 148 -18.72 -5.64 11.38
C ILE A 148 -17.63 -6.02 12.38
N SER A 149 -17.95 -6.95 13.28
CA SER A 149 -17.02 -7.45 14.27
C SER A 149 -17.10 -8.98 14.39
N ASN A 150 -15.98 -9.64 14.66
CA ASN A 150 -15.92 -11.06 14.97
C ASN A 150 -16.60 -11.92 13.88
N CYS A 151 -16.12 -11.79 12.64
CA CYS A 151 -16.67 -12.55 11.52
C CYS A 151 -15.58 -13.31 10.77
N SER A 152 -15.81 -14.57 10.41
CA SER A 152 -14.76 -15.34 9.73
C SER A 152 -14.58 -14.89 8.27
N LEU A 153 -15.66 -14.76 7.51
CA LEU A 153 -15.64 -14.44 6.09
C LEU A 153 -16.60 -13.29 5.79
N CYS A 154 -16.05 -12.17 5.32
CA CYS A 154 -16.81 -10.98 4.96
C CYS A 154 -16.59 -10.61 3.49
N ARG A 155 -17.67 -10.53 2.72
CA ARG A 155 -17.71 -9.92 1.38
C ARG A 155 -18.59 -8.68 1.43
N ILE A 156 -17.99 -7.53 1.14
CA ILE A 156 -18.66 -6.22 1.20
C ILE A 156 -18.53 -5.55 -0.16
N SER A 157 -19.63 -5.04 -0.69
CA SER A 157 -19.67 -4.32 -1.95
C SER A 157 -20.55 -3.08 -1.88
N ASN A 158 -20.16 -2.00 -2.54
CA ASN A 158 -20.99 -0.79 -2.69
C ASN A 158 -21.42 -0.23 -1.33
N CYS A 159 -20.45 0.09 -0.46
CA CYS A 159 -20.74 0.67 0.84
C CYS A 159 -20.01 1.99 1.06
N SER A 160 -20.68 3.05 1.51
CA SER A 160 -19.97 4.32 1.70
C SER A 160 -19.01 4.25 2.90
N LEU A 161 -19.45 3.81 4.08
CA LEU A 161 -18.58 3.73 5.26
C LEU A 161 -18.59 2.32 5.88
N CYS A 162 -17.41 1.71 5.94
CA CYS A 162 -17.20 0.38 6.53
C CYS A 162 -16.18 0.43 7.67
N ARG A 163 -16.56 -0.09 8.84
CA ARG A 163 -15.66 -0.38 9.97
C ARG A 163 -15.67 -1.88 10.23
N ILE A 164 -14.50 -2.50 10.11
CA ILE A 164 -14.34 -3.95 10.25
C ILE A 164 -13.27 -4.22 11.31
N SER A 165 -13.60 -5.09 12.25
CA SER A 165 -12.68 -5.53 13.30
C SER A 165 -12.73 -7.04 13.50
N ASN A 166 -11.60 -7.65 13.83
CA ASN A 166 -11.52 -9.06 14.22
C ASN A 166 -12.16 -9.99 13.19
N CYS A 167 -11.68 -9.93 11.94
CA CYS A 167 -12.19 -10.79 10.88
C CYS A 167 -11.05 -11.57 10.22
N SER A 168 -11.20 -12.88 9.99
CA SER A 168 -10.11 -13.63 9.37
C SER A 168 -9.97 -13.26 7.89
N LEU A 169 -11.03 -13.35 7.09
CA LEU A 169 -10.97 -13.02 5.67
C LEU A 169 -11.98 -11.94 5.26
N CYS A 170 -11.47 -10.83 4.71
CA CYS A 170 -12.29 -9.73 4.22
C CYS A 170 -12.03 -9.44 2.74
N ARG A 171 -13.09 -9.43 1.94
CA ARG A 171 -13.11 -8.93 0.56
C ARG A 171 -14.01 -7.72 0.48
N ILE A 172 -13.45 -6.57 0.11
CA ILE A 172 -14.15 -5.30 0.03
C ILE A 172 -14.01 -4.75 -1.38
N SER A 173 -15.13 -4.32 -1.98
CA SER A 173 -15.16 -3.69 -3.30
C SER A 173 -16.06 -2.45 -3.30
N ASN A 174 -15.66 -1.40 -4.01
CA ASN A 174 -16.50 -0.21 -4.22
C ASN A 174 -16.95 0.43 -2.90
N CYS A 175 -15.98 0.83 -2.06
CA CYS A 175 -16.28 1.50 -0.80
C CYS A 175 -15.61 2.86 -0.70
N SER A 176 -16.33 3.91 -0.31
CA SER A 176 -15.67 5.22 -0.20
C SER A 176 -14.73 5.29 1.01
N LEU A 177 -15.14 4.83 2.19
CA LEU A 177 -14.30 4.86 3.39
C LEU A 177 -14.29 3.52 4.11
N CYS A 178 -13.10 2.93 4.24
CA CYS A 178 -12.88 1.67 4.95
C CYS A 178 -11.87 1.83 6.10
N ARG A 179 -12.26 1.40 7.29
CA ARG A 179 -11.37 1.22 8.45
C ARG A 179 -11.36 -0.25 8.83
N ILE A 180 -10.19 -0.87 8.76
CA ILE A 180 -9.99 -2.30 9.04
C ILE A 180 -8.95 -2.44 10.14
N SER A 181 -9.28 -3.23 11.16
CA SER A 181 -8.38 -3.57 12.26
C SER A 181 -8.40 -5.06 12.55
N ASN A 182 -7.25 -5.64 12.91
CA ASN A 182 -7.13 -7.02 13.39
C ASN A 182 -7.74 -8.02 12.40
N CYS A 183 -7.26 -8.03 11.16
CA CYS A 183 -7.73 -8.96 10.15
C CYS A 183 -6.58 -9.78 9.56
N SER A 184 -6.72 -11.09 9.42
CA SER A 184 -5.60 -11.88 8.92
C SER A 184 -5.40 -11.69 7.41
N LEU A 185 -6.48 -11.66 6.63
CA LEU A 185 -6.39 -11.56 5.17
C LEU A 185 -7.41 -10.54 4.62
N CYS A 186 -6.92 -9.47 4.02
CA CYS A 186 -7.74 -8.41 3.43
C CYS A 186 -7.46 -8.24 1.93
N ARG A 187 -8.53 -8.27 1.13
CA ARG A 187 -8.51 -7.88 -0.29
C ARG A 187 -9.46 -6.70 -0.49
N ILE A 188 -8.92 -5.58 -0.90
CA ILE A 188 -9.65 -4.33 -1.12
C ILE A 188 -9.49 -3.91 -2.58
N SER A 189 -10.61 -3.59 -3.23
CA SER A 189 -10.64 -3.06 -4.59
C SER A 189 -11.55 -1.83 -4.68
N ASN A 190 -11.17 -0.84 -5.48
CA ASN A 190 -12.01 0.32 -5.78
C ASN A 190 -12.49 1.04 -4.51
N CYS A 191 -11.56 1.53 -3.69
CA CYS A 191 -11.91 2.27 -2.48
C CYS A 191 -11.25 3.64 -2.43
N SER A 192 -11.98 4.71 -2.14
CA SER A 192 -11.34 6.03 -2.12
C SER A 192 -10.42 6.18 -0.90
N LEU A 193 -10.87 5.88 0.32
CA LEU A 193 -10.04 6.01 1.52
C LEU A 193 -10.00 4.71 2.32
N CYS A 194 -8.80 4.16 2.53
CA CYS A 194 -8.58 2.96 3.32
C CYS A 194 -7.58 3.21 4.46
N ARG A 195 -7.98 2.84 5.68
CA ARG A 195 -7.09 2.75 6.84
C ARG A 195 -7.06 1.32 7.35
N ILE A 196 -5.88 0.71 7.34
CA ILE A 196 -5.66 -0.67 7.75
C ILE A 196 -4.65 -0.69 8.89
N SER A 197 -4.98 -1.40 9.97
CA SER A 197 -4.08 -1.64 11.10
C SER A 197 -4.08 -3.12 11.51
N ASN A 198 -2.93 -3.65 11.89
CA ASN A 198 -2.78 -5.00 12.44
C ASN A 198 -3.37 -6.07 11.49
N CYS A 199 -2.80 -6.20 10.30
CA CYS A 199 -3.24 -7.20 9.34
C CYS A 199 -2.06 -8.02 8.83
N SER A 200 -2.16 -9.36 8.81
CA SER A 200 -1.05 -10.16 8.28
C SER A 200 -0.88 -9.99 6.77
N LEU A 201 -1.94 -10.12 5.99
CA LEU A 201 -1.84 -10.03 4.53
C LEU A 201 -2.87 -9.07 3.95
N CYS A 202 -2.39 -8.06 3.23
CA CYS A 202 -3.21 -7.05 2.59
C CYS A 202 -2.93 -6.97 1.09
N ARG A 203 -3.99 -7.08 0.29
CA ARG A 203 -3.98 -6.81 -1.15
C ARG A 203 -4.92 -5.64 -1.43
N ILE A 204 -4.39 -4.54 -1.94
CA ILE A 204 -5.14 -3.33 -2.27
C ILE A 204 -4.98 -3.03 -3.75
N SER A 205 -6.08 -2.78 -4.44
CA SER A 205 -6.11 -2.36 -5.84
C SER A 205 -7.04 -1.17 -6.03
N ASN A 206 -6.68 -0.21 -6.89
CA ASN A 206 -7.53 0.92 -7.27
C ASN A 206 -8.03 1.70 -6.05
N CYS A 207 -7.11 2.30 -5.28
CA CYS A 207 -7.50 3.11 -4.13
C CYS A 207 -6.87 4.49 -4.15
N SER A 208 -7.62 5.56 -3.92
CA SER A 208 -7.01 6.89 -3.97
C SER A 208 -6.10 7.14 -2.76
N LEU A 209 -6.55 6.88 -1.53
CA LEU A 209 -5.75 7.11 -0.33
C LEU A 209 -5.70 5.88 0.57
N CYS A 210 -4.49 5.38 0.82
CA CYS A 210 -4.26 4.21 1.68
C CYS A 210 -3.29 4.54 2.81
N ARG A 211 -3.71 4.24 4.04
CA ARG A 211 -2.86 4.29 5.24
C ARG A 211 -2.78 2.89 5.85
N ILE A 212 -1.59 2.31 5.88
CA ILE A 212 -1.34 0.96 6.39
C ILE A 212 -0.34 1.03 7.53
N SER A 213 -0.67 0.40 8.66
CA SER A 213 0.21 0.26 9.82
C SER A 213 0.22 -1.17 10.33
N ASN A 214 1.39 -1.67 10.75
CA ASN A 214 1.55 -2.98 11.37
C ASN A 214 0.98 -4.10 10.48
N CYS A 215 1.59 -4.30 9.31
CA CYS A 215 1.18 -5.38 8.41
C CYS A 215 2.37 -6.21 7.97
N SER A 216 2.31 -7.54 8.03
CA SER A 216 3.47 -8.34 7.60
C SER A 216 3.64 -8.29 6.08
N LEU A 217 2.60 -8.57 5.29
CA LEU A 217 2.68 -8.57 3.84
C LEU A 217 1.65 -7.65 3.18
N CYS A 218 2.14 -6.68 2.40
CA CYS A 218 1.32 -5.73 1.66
C CYS A 218 1.61 -5.76 0.17
N ARG A 219 0.57 -5.91 -0.65
CA ARG A 219 0.60 -5.71 -2.10
C ARG A 219 -0.37 -4.61 -2.47
N ILE A 220 0.14 -3.52 -3.04
CA ILE A 220 -0.64 -2.36 -3.44
C ILE A 220 -0.46 -2.14 -4.94
N SER A 221 -1.57 -1.99 -5.66
CA SER A 221 -1.57 -1.64 -7.08
C SER A 221 -2.53 -0.49 -7.36
N ASN A 222 -2.17 0.42 -8.28
CA ASN A 222 -3.02 1.51 -8.74
C ASN A 222 -3.55 2.36 -7.57
N CYS A 223 -2.66 3.04 -6.85
CA CYS A 223 -3.08 3.92 -5.76
C CYS A 223 -2.46 5.31 -5.86
N SER A 224 -3.25 6.38 -5.71
CA SER A 224 -2.65 7.71 -5.83
C SER A 224 -1.77 8.04 -4.62
N LEU A 225 -2.24 7.88 -3.38
CA LEU A 225 -1.46 8.18 -2.18
C LEU A 225 -1.40 6.99 -1.22
N CYS A 226 -0.19 6.54 -0.90
CA CYS A 226 0.06 5.45 0.02
C CYS A 226 1.02 5.87 1.14
N ARG A 227 0.59 5.65 2.39
CA ARG A 227 1.45 5.77 3.58
C ARG A 227 1.50 4.41 4.27
N ILE A 228 2.71 3.85 4.38
CA ILE A 228 2.96 2.54 4.98
C ILE A 228 3.94 2.71 6.13
N SER A 229 3.60 2.16 7.29
CA SER A 229 4.47 2.11 8.47
C SER A 229 4.51 0.71 9.07
N ASN A 230 5.68 0.27 9.51
CA ASN A 230 5.88 -1.01 10.21
C ASN A 230 5.35 -2.18 9.38
N CYS A 231 5.98 -2.46 8.25
CA CYS A 231 5.62 -3.59 7.41
C CYS A 231 6.83 -4.44 7.03
N SER A 232 6.77 -5.76 7.15
CA SER A 232 7.93 -6.57 6.79
C SER A 232 8.12 -6.60 5.27
N LEU A 233 7.10 -6.98 4.49
CA LEU A 233 7.21 -7.06 3.03
C LEU A 233 6.17 -6.20 2.32
N CYS A 234 6.65 -5.25 1.50
CA CYS A 234 5.80 -4.36 0.71
C CYS A 234 6.12 -4.46 -0.79
N ARG A 235 5.08 -4.68 -1.60
CA ARG A 235 5.14 -4.55 -3.06
C ARG A 235 4.14 -3.48 -3.52
N ILE A 236 4.65 -2.44 -4.17
CA ILE A 236 3.87 -1.31 -4.67
C ILE A 236 4.07 -1.20 -6.19
N SER A 237 2.97 -1.11 -6.93
CA SER A 237 2.98 -0.88 -8.37
C SER A 237 1.98 0.21 -8.75
N ASN A 238 2.35 1.10 -9.67
CA ASN A 238 1.47 2.15 -10.20
C ASN A 238 0.91 3.05 -9.07
N CYS A 239 1.79 3.75 -8.35
CA CYS A 239 1.36 4.71 -7.33
C CYS A 239 1.93 6.10 -7.56
N SER A 240 1.11 7.16 -7.47
CA SER A 240 1.66 8.51 -7.67
C SER A 240 2.52 8.95 -6.47
N LEU A 241 2.09 8.74 -5.23
CA LEU A 241 2.83 9.14 -4.04
C LEU A 241 2.93 8.01 -3.01
N CYS A 242 4.15 7.54 -2.74
CA CYS A 242 4.46 6.59 -1.67
C CYS A 242 5.31 7.21 -0.56
N ARG A 243 4.88 7.02 0.70
CA ARG A 243 5.71 7.22 1.89
C ARG A 243 5.78 5.91 2.66
N ILE A 244 6.98 5.38 2.82
CA ILE A 244 7.24 4.12 3.51
C ILE A 244 8.21 4.38 4.66
N SER A 245 7.86 3.91 5.85
CA SER A 245 8.72 3.97 7.04
C SER A 245 8.77 2.61 7.73
N ASN A 246 9.95 2.22 8.22
CA ASN A 246 10.17 0.99 8.98
C ASN A 246 9.67 -0.25 8.22
N CYS A 247 10.34 -0.58 7.12
CA CYS A 247 10.02 -1.79 6.35
C CYS A 247 11.24 -2.64 6.07
N SER A 248 11.17 -3.96 6.26
CA SER A 248 12.34 -4.79 5.98
C SER A 248 12.59 -4.89 4.47
N LEU A 249 11.59 -5.27 3.68
CA LEU A 249 11.72 -5.45 2.23
C LEU A 249 10.66 -4.66 1.45
N CYS A 250 11.13 -3.80 0.55
CA CYS A 250 10.29 -2.96 -0.30
C CYS A 250 10.62 -3.15 -1.79
N ARG A 251 9.60 -3.47 -2.60
CA ARG A 251 9.64 -3.44 -4.06
C ARG A 251 8.66 -2.40 -4.58
N ILE A 252 9.15 -1.42 -5.31
CA ILE A 252 8.36 -0.32 -5.86
C ILE A 252 8.57 -0.25 -7.36
N SER A 253 7.47 -0.19 -8.11
CA SER A 253 7.47 -0.07 -9.56
C SER A 253 6.49 0.99 -10.01
N ASN A 254 6.83 1.78 -11.04
CA ASN A 254 5.96 2.76 -11.66
C ASN A 254 5.38 3.74 -10.61
N CYS A 255 6.24 4.53 -9.96
CA CYS A 255 5.78 5.52 -8.99
C CYS A 255 6.31 6.92 -9.27
N SER A 256 5.48 7.95 -9.27
CA SER A 256 5.99 9.30 -9.55
C SER A 256 6.82 9.84 -8.38
N LEU A 257 6.34 9.78 -7.14
CA LEU A 257 7.08 10.25 -5.98
C LEU A 257 7.16 9.20 -4.89
N CYS A 258 8.38 8.84 -4.47
CA CYS A 258 8.58 7.97 -3.33
C CYS A 258 9.52 8.52 -2.27
N ARG A 259 9.13 8.39 -1.02
CA ARG A 259 9.96 8.66 0.17
C ARG A 259 10.04 7.39 1.00
N ILE A 260 11.25 6.89 1.22
CA ILE A 260 11.52 5.68 1.99
C ILE A 260 12.47 6.04 3.14
N SER A 261 12.10 5.66 4.36
CA SER A 261 12.94 5.80 5.54
C SER A 261 13.02 4.49 6.32
N ASN A 262 14.20 4.15 6.85
CA ASN A 262 14.44 2.98 7.68
C ASN A 262 13.98 1.69 6.98
N CYS A 263 14.68 1.31 5.91
CA CYS A 263 14.38 0.06 5.21
C CYS A 263 15.62 -0.79 4.99
N SER A 264 15.54 -2.10 5.23
CA SER A 264 16.71 -2.95 5.01
C SER A 264 16.99 -3.13 3.52
N LEU A 265 16.01 -3.57 2.73
CA LEU A 265 16.18 -3.84 1.31
C LEU A 265 15.14 -3.12 0.47
N CYS A 266 15.59 -2.27 -0.45
CA CYS A 266 14.74 -1.52 -1.36
C CYS A 266 15.09 -1.78 -2.82
N ARG A 267 14.09 -2.17 -3.61
CA ARG A 267 14.19 -2.24 -5.09
C ARG A 267 13.17 -1.30 -5.70
N ILE A 268 13.65 -0.33 -6.47
CA ILE A 268 12.82 0.71 -7.10
C ILE A 268 13.07 0.70 -8.60
N SER A 269 11.99 0.64 -9.38
CA SER A 269 12.04 0.70 -10.84
C SER A 269 11.02 1.69 -11.39
N ASN A 270 11.39 2.47 -12.41
CA ASN A 270 10.48 3.41 -13.09
C ASN A 270 9.86 4.42 -12.11
N CYS A 271 10.69 5.25 -11.49
CA CYS A 271 10.20 6.32 -10.61
C CYS A 271 10.70 7.69 -10.99
N SER A 272 9.84 8.71 -11.07
CA SER A 272 10.35 10.05 -11.40
C SER A 272 11.16 10.64 -10.24
N LEU A 273 10.62 10.69 -9.02
CA LEU A 273 11.34 11.23 -7.87
C LEU A 273 11.42 10.23 -6.71
N CYS A 274 12.64 9.96 -6.26
CA CYS A 274 12.92 9.06 -5.16
C CYS A 274 13.79 9.72 -4.09
N ARG A 275 13.36 9.67 -2.83
CA ARG A 275 14.17 10.03 -1.65
C ARG A 275 14.28 8.83 -0.73
N ILE A 276 15.49 8.39 -0.45
CA ILE A 276 15.80 7.26 0.44
C ILE A 276 16.69 7.73 1.57
N SER A 277 16.33 7.41 2.80
CA SER A 277 17.14 7.66 4.00
C SER A 277 17.24 6.40 4.84
N ASN A 278 18.42 6.11 5.39
CA ASN A 278 18.66 4.98 6.31
C ASN A 278 18.23 3.65 5.68
N CYS A 279 18.97 3.21 4.66
CA CYS A 279 18.73 1.90 4.06
C CYS A 279 20.00 1.06 3.98
N SER A 280 19.95 -0.23 4.29
CA SER A 280 21.16 -1.04 4.14
C SER A 280 21.44 -1.31 2.67
N LEU A 281 20.50 -1.86 1.90
CA LEU A 281 20.69 -2.19 0.49
C LEU A 281 19.61 -1.54 -0.39
N CYS A 282 20.03 -0.75 -1.37
CA CYS A 282 19.12 -0.17 -2.36
C CYS A 282 19.56 -0.45 -3.81
N ARG A 283 18.58 -0.80 -4.64
CA ARG A 283 18.76 -1.00 -6.08
C ARG A 283 17.70 -0.19 -6.83
N ILE A 284 18.16 0.75 -7.66
CA ILE A 284 17.32 1.73 -8.34
C ILE A 284 17.59 1.67 -9.83
N SER A 285 16.52 1.56 -10.63
CA SER A 285 16.60 1.55 -12.08
C SER A 285 15.56 2.48 -12.70
N ASN A 286 15.92 3.19 -13.76
CA ASN A 286 15.00 4.05 -14.52
C ASN A 286 14.34 5.12 -13.62
N CYS A 287 15.14 6.00 -13.03
CA CYS A 287 14.61 7.10 -12.20
C CYS A 287 15.07 8.48 -12.67
N SER A 288 14.18 9.47 -12.77
CA SER A 288 14.63 10.79 -13.23
C SER A 288 15.42 11.54 -12.15
N LEU A 289 14.98 11.51 -10.89
CA LEU A 289 15.67 12.15 -9.77
C LEU A 289 15.73 11.23 -8.55
N CYS A 290 16.94 10.98 -8.08
CA CYS A 290 17.19 10.17 -6.88
C CYS A 290 18.04 10.94 -5.87
N ARG A 291 17.59 10.97 -4.61
CA ARG A 291 18.37 11.44 -3.45
C ARG A 291 18.50 10.31 -2.45
N ILE A 292 19.72 9.89 -2.14
CA ILE A 292 20.03 8.82 -1.20
C ILE A 292 20.91 9.38 -0.09
N SER A 293 20.51 9.16 1.16
CA SER A 293 21.31 9.49 2.34
C SER A 293 21.42 8.29 3.27
N ASN A 294 22.59 8.06 3.86
CA ASN A 294 22.84 6.99 4.83
C ASN A 294 22.47 5.62 4.24
N CYS A 295 23.24 5.16 3.25
CA CYS A 295 23.05 3.84 2.65
C CYS A 295 24.31 3.00 2.72
N SER A 296 24.23 1.73 3.11
CA SER A 296 25.44 0.89 3.06
C SER A 296 25.79 0.53 1.61
N LEU A 297 24.86 -0.06 0.85
CA LEU A 297 25.10 -0.47 -0.52
C LEU A 297 24.04 0.09 -1.46
N CYS A 298 24.45 0.81 -2.49
CA CYS A 298 23.56 1.30 -3.53
C CYS A 298 24.01 0.90 -4.94
N ARG A 299 23.05 0.42 -5.74
CA ARG A 299 23.19 0.21 -7.19
C ARG A 299 22.18 1.09 -7.91
N ILE A 300 22.66 1.98 -8.77
CA ILE A 300 21.83 2.88 -9.57
C ILE A 300 22.13 2.66 -11.06
N SER A 301 21.08 2.52 -11.86
CA SER A 301 21.18 2.41 -13.32
C SER A 301 20.11 3.27 -14.00
N ASN A 302 20.46 3.92 -15.12
CA ASN A 302 19.52 4.68 -15.94
C ASN A 302 18.81 5.78 -15.14
N CYS A 303 19.56 6.75 -14.61
CA CYS A 303 18.98 7.86 -13.87
C CYS A 303 19.46 9.22 -14.36
N SER A 304 18.56 10.18 -14.61
CA SER A 304 19.01 11.50 -15.04
C SER A 304 19.77 12.26 -13.94
N LEU A 305 19.26 12.31 -12.71
CA LEU A 305 19.92 13.05 -11.64
C LEU A 305 20.02 12.22 -10.36
N CYS A 306 21.24 12.01 -9.88
CA CYS A 306 21.52 11.27 -8.65
C CYS A 306 22.31 12.14 -7.67
N ARG A 307 21.83 12.23 -6.43
CA ARG A 307 22.57 12.78 -5.29
C ARG A 307 22.71 11.73 -4.21
N ILE A 308 23.93 11.36 -3.87
CA ILE A 308 24.25 10.36 -2.85
C ILE A 308 25.11 11.01 -1.77
N SER A 309 24.71 10.85 -0.51
CA SER A 309 25.48 11.29 0.66
C SER A 309 25.60 10.17 1.68
N ASN A 310 26.78 10.00 2.28
CA ASN A 310 27.04 9.00 3.34
C ASN A 310 26.70 7.59 2.87
N CYS A 311 27.48 7.07 1.91
CA CYS A 311 27.29 5.72 1.40
C CYS A 311 28.59 4.92 1.40
N SER A 312 28.61 3.70 1.96
CA SER A 312 29.86 2.93 1.95
C SER A 312 30.18 2.42 0.55
N LEU A 313 29.25 1.76 -0.14
CA LEU A 313 29.48 1.25 -1.50
C LEU A 313 28.43 1.73 -2.49
N CYS A 314 28.88 2.41 -3.54
CA CYS A 314 28.00 2.84 -4.62
C CYS A 314 28.48 2.38 -6.01
N ARG A 315 27.55 1.84 -6.80
CA ARG A 315 27.75 1.52 -8.22
C ARG A 315 26.70 2.26 -9.04
N ILE A 316 27.16 3.15 -9.92
CA ILE A 316 26.31 3.98 -10.77
C ILE A 316 26.62 3.71 -12.24
N SER A 317 25.57 3.55 -13.03
CA SER A 317 25.68 3.34 -14.48
C SER A 317 24.62 4.14 -15.23
N ASN A 318 24.96 4.68 -16.41
CA ASN A 318 24.02 5.35 -17.31
C ASN A 318 23.27 6.50 -16.61
N CYS A 319 24.00 7.51 -16.12
CA CYS A 319 23.37 8.66 -15.48
C CYS A 319 23.82 9.99 -16.08
N SER A 320 22.90 10.93 -16.35
CA SER A 320 23.35 12.22 -16.89
C SER A 320 24.10 13.04 -15.83
N LEU A 321 23.56 13.21 -14.62
CA LEU A 321 24.20 13.98 -13.56
C LEU A 321 24.30 13.20 -12.25
N CYS A 322 25.52 13.04 -11.74
CA CYS A 322 25.80 12.40 -10.47
C CYS A 322 26.57 13.33 -9.52
N ARG A 323 26.05 13.52 -8.30
CA ARG A 323 26.76 14.16 -7.19
C ARG A 323 26.90 13.17 -6.04
N ILE A 324 28.13 12.89 -5.64
CA ILE A 324 28.46 11.95 -4.57
C ILE A 324 29.28 12.68 -3.51
N SER A 325 28.87 12.56 -2.25
CA SER A 325 29.61 13.08 -1.10
C SER A 325 29.75 12.03 -0.01
N ASN A 326 30.91 11.94 0.62
CA ASN A 326 31.19 11.03 1.75
C ASN A 326 30.88 9.58 1.37
N CYS A 327 31.68 8.99 0.48
CA CYS A 327 31.54 7.58 0.12
C CYS A 327 32.87 6.83 0.21
N SER A 328 32.89 5.62 0.77
CA SER A 328 34.16 4.88 0.83
C SER A 328 34.53 4.31 -0.54
N LEU A 329 33.62 3.60 -1.22
CA LEU A 329 33.89 3.03 -2.53
C LEU A 329 32.83 3.44 -3.56
N CYS A 330 33.27 4.03 -4.67
CA CYS A 330 32.41 4.39 -5.79
C CYS A 330 32.92 3.84 -7.13
N ARG A 331 32.02 3.21 -7.88
CA ARG A 331 32.24 2.84 -9.29
C ARG A 331 31.19 3.53 -10.15
N ILE A 332 31.64 4.32 -11.11
CA ILE A 332 30.78 5.10 -12.01
C ILE A 332 31.13 4.77 -13.46
N SER A 333 30.12 4.49 -14.27
CA SER A 333 30.29 4.26 -15.71
C SER A 333 29.19 4.95 -16.53
N ASN A 334 29.53 5.46 -17.71
CA ASN A 334 28.57 6.01 -18.67
C ASN A 334 27.78 7.18 -18.07
N CYS A 335 28.46 8.23 -17.62
CA CYS A 335 27.80 9.41 -17.05
C CYS A 335 28.20 10.70 -17.74
N SER A 336 27.27 11.62 -18.03
CA SER A 336 27.68 12.87 -18.70
C SER A 336 28.38 13.84 -17.74
N LEU A 337 27.90 13.97 -16.50
CA LEU A 337 28.52 14.84 -15.49
C LEU A 337 28.60 14.15 -14.13
N CYS A 338 29.81 14.05 -13.58
CA CYS A 338 30.07 13.50 -12.25
C CYS A 338 30.79 14.52 -11.37
N ARG A 339 30.27 14.75 -10.16
CA ARG A 339 30.94 15.50 -9.09
C ARG A 339 31.08 14.60 -7.87
N ILE A 340 32.31 14.36 -7.44
CA ILE A 340 32.64 13.50 -6.30
C ILE A 340 33.43 14.33 -5.29
N SER A 341 33.00 14.28 -4.02
CA SER A 341 33.71 14.89 -2.90
C SER A 341 33.85 13.91 -1.75
N ASN A 342 35.01 13.90 -1.08
CA ASN A 342 35.28 13.06 0.09
C ASN A 342 35.02 11.57 -0.20
N CYS A 343 35.82 10.96 -1.08
CA CYS A 343 35.74 9.53 -1.34
C CYS A 343 37.08 8.83 -1.19
N SER A 344 37.14 7.67 -0.51
CA SER A 344 38.43 6.97 -0.41
C SER A 344 38.81 6.31 -1.73
N LEU A 345 37.92 5.53 -2.35
CA LEU A 345 38.20 4.83 -3.60
C LEU A 345 37.19 5.19 -4.68
N CYS A 346 37.67 5.75 -5.80
CA CYS A 346 36.83 6.03 -6.96
C CYS A 346 37.36 5.41 -8.25
N ARG A 347 36.46 4.75 -8.98
CA ARG A 347 36.71 4.20 -10.32
C ARG A 347 35.66 4.77 -11.29
N ILE A 348 36.10 5.53 -12.28
CA ILE A 348 35.25 6.23 -13.24
C ILE A 348 35.62 5.80 -14.66
N SER A 349 34.62 5.45 -15.46
CA SER A 349 34.80 5.14 -16.88
C SER A 349 33.73 5.80 -17.76
N ASN A 350 34.09 6.16 -18.99
CA ASN A 350 33.15 6.64 -20.01
C ASN A 350 32.30 7.82 -19.52
N CYS A 351 32.94 8.91 -19.10
CA CYS A 351 32.22 10.08 -18.60
C CYS A 351 32.66 11.37 -19.30
N SER A 352 31.73 12.21 -19.76
CA SER A 352 32.15 13.44 -20.45
C SER A 352 32.81 14.45 -19.49
N LEU A 353 32.22 14.72 -18.33
CA LEU A 353 32.80 15.69 -17.38
C LEU A 353 32.87 15.12 -15.97
N CYS A 354 34.09 15.09 -15.40
CA CYS A 354 34.33 14.62 -14.04
C CYS A 354 35.01 15.71 -13.21
N ARG A 355 34.45 16.02 -12.04
CA ARG A 355 35.09 16.84 -11.00
C ARG A 355 35.24 16.02 -9.73
N ILE A 356 36.47 15.85 -9.26
CA ILE A 356 36.80 15.06 -8.08
C ILE A 356 37.55 15.96 -7.11
N SER A 357 37.12 15.97 -5.85
CA SER A 357 37.80 16.68 -4.76
C SER A 357 37.94 15.78 -3.53
N ASN A 358 39.09 15.83 -2.85
CA ASN A 358 39.34 15.08 -1.62
C ASN A 358 39.11 13.58 -1.82
N CYS A 359 39.96 12.93 -2.63
CA CYS A 359 39.91 11.48 -2.82
C CYS A 359 41.26 10.82 -2.56
N SER A 360 41.32 9.71 -1.83
CA SER A 360 42.61 9.05 -1.64
C SER A 360 43.08 8.34 -2.91
N LEU A 361 42.25 7.49 -3.53
CA LEU A 361 42.63 6.79 -4.75
C LEU A 361 41.61 6.95 -5.87
N CYS A 362 42.08 7.46 -7.01
CA CYS A 362 41.28 7.71 -8.20
C CYS A 362 41.79 6.94 -9.43
N ARG A 363 40.90 6.22 -10.11
CA ARG A 363 41.14 5.63 -11.44
C ARG A 363 40.11 6.14 -12.43
N ILE A 364 40.55 6.82 -13.47
CA ILE A 364 39.71 7.43 -14.50
C ILE A 364 40.12 6.91 -15.87
N SER A 365 39.13 6.50 -16.68
CA SER A 365 39.36 6.07 -18.06
C SER A 365 38.29 6.59 -19.01
N ASN A 366 38.65 6.97 -20.24
CA ASN A 366 37.71 7.38 -21.30
C ASN A 366 36.83 8.56 -20.85
N CYS A 367 37.44 9.70 -20.51
CA CYS A 367 36.71 10.90 -20.11
C CYS A 367 37.09 12.12 -20.93
N SER A 368 36.14 12.92 -21.42
CA SER A 368 36.52 14.09 -22.23
C SER A 368 37.12 15.22 -21.38
N LEU A 369 36.58 15.50 -20.20
CA LEU A 369 37.12 16.52 -19.29
C LEU A 369 37.17 16.04 -17.84
N CYS A 370 38.34 16.14 -17.23
CA CYS A 370 38.58 15.79 -15.82
C CYS A 370 39.21 16.94 -15.06
N ARG A 371 38.63 17.31 -13.91
CA ARG A 371 39.23 18.21 -12.92
C ARG A 371 39.38 17.48 -11.60
N ILE A 372 40.60 17.39 -11.09
CA ILE A 372 40.94 16.66 -9.88
C ILE A 372 41.65 17.61 -8.92
N SER A 373 41.20 17.65 -7.67
CA SER A 373 41.84 18.43 -6.61
C SER A 373 42.00 17.61 -5.33
N ASN A 374 43.12 17.76 -4.63
CA ASN A 374 43.38 17.11 -3.34
C ASN A 374 43.21 15.58 -3.44
N CYS A 375 44.04 14.91 -4.24
CA CYS A 375 44.01 13.46 -4.36
C CYS A 375 45.37 12.82 -4.10
N SER A 376 45.45 11.76 -3.28
CA SER A 376 46.76 11.18 -2.96
C SER A 376 47.32 10.32 -4.12
N LEU A 377 46.49 9.52 -4.78
CA LEU A 377 46.92 8.70 -5.92
C LEU A 377 45.90 8.73 -7.05
N CYS A 378 46.35 9.10 -8.25
CA CYS A 378 45.50 9.19 -9.44
C CYS A 378 46.11 8.51 -10.67
N ARG A 379 45.31 7.64 -11.31
CA ARG A 379 45.61 7.03 -12.62
C ARG A 379 44.56 7.49 -13.63
N ILE A 380 45.01 8.09 -14.72
CA ILE A 380 44.18 8.62 -15.80
C ILE A 380 44.62 8.02 -17.14
N SER A 381 43.66 7.54 -17.92
CA SER A 381 43.89 7.02 -19.27
C SER A 381 42.83 7.47 -20.26
N ASN A 382 43.21 7.80 -21.49
CA ASN A 382 42.29 8.14 -22.59
C ASN A 382 41.37 9.33 -22.24
N CYS A 383 41.95 10.48 -21.91
CA CYS A 383 41.18 11.67 -21.59
C CYS A 383 41.56 12.88 -22.45
N SER A 384 40.60 13.60 -23.04
CA SER A 384 40.98 14.75 -23.89
C SER A 384 41.54 15.94 -23.10
N LEU A 385 40.95 16.28 -21.95
CA LEU A 385 41.35 17.43 -21.13
C LEU A 385 41.44 17.03 -19.65
N CYS A 386 42.61 17.20 -19.04
CA CYS A 386 42.80 16.95 -17.60
C CYS A 386 43.39 18.17 -16.89
N ARG A 387 42.80 18.59 -15.78
CA ARG A 387 43.38 19.56 -14.83
C ARG A 387 43.52 18.90 -13.48
N ILE A 388 44.74 18.86 -12.94
CA ILE A 388 45.06 18.21 -11.68
C ILE A 388 45.72 19.25 -10.76
N SER A 389 45.26 19.36 -9.53
CA SER A 389 45.84 20.23 -8.50
C SER A 389 46.01 19.50 -7.18
N ASN A 390 47.11 19.70 -6.47
CA ASN A 390 47.37 19.12 -5.15
C ASN A 390 47.23 17.59 -5.15
N CYS A 391 48.11 16.90 -5.89
CA CYS A 391 48.10 15.44 -5.93
C CYS A 391 49.48 14.85 -5.66
N SER A 392 49.62 13.90 -4.73
CA SER A 392 50.94 13.32 -4.46
C SER A 392 51.45 12.47 -5.64
N LEU A 393 50.68 11.48 -6.09
CA LEU A 393 51.11 10.57 -7.16
C LEU A 393 50.14 10.58 -8.34
N CYS A 394 50.62 10.96 -9.54
CA CYS A 394 49.82 10.94 -10.76
C CYS A 394 50.46 10.11 -11.88
N ARG A 395 49.67 9.26 -12.53
CA ARG A 395 50.02 8.51 -13.74
C ARG A 395 49.01 8.84 -14.84
N ILE A 396 49.47 9.41 -15.95
CA ILE A 396 48.64 9.86 -17.07
C ILE A 396 49.09 9.18 -18.35
N SER A 397 48.13 8.69 -19.14
CA SER A 397 48.35 8.02 -20.42
C SER A 397 47.31 8.44 -21.45
N ASN A 398 47.72 8.68 -22.70
CA ASN A 398 46.83 8.96 -23.82
C ASN A 398 45.89 10.15 -23.55
N CYS A 399 46.45 11.32 -23.23
CA CYS A 399 45.64 12.53 -23.00
C CYS A 399 46.03 13.67 -23.91
N SER A 400 45.08 14.31 -24.62
CA SER A 400 45.46 15.38 -25.55
C SER A 400 45.99 16.65 -24.84
N LEU A 401 45.36 17.06 -23.74
CA LEU A 401 45.73 18.29 -23.03
C LEU A 401 45.71 18.08 -21.52
N CYS A 402 46.85 18.31 -20.85
CA CYS A 402 46.95 18.22 -19.38
C CYS A 402 47.51 19.51 -18.75
N ARG A 403 46.93 19.95 -17.63
CA ARG A 403 47.51 20.97 -16.74
C ARG A 403 47.66 20.39 -15.34
N ILE A 404 48.86 20.43 -14.78
CA ILE A 404 49.19 19.84 -13.48
C ILE A 404 49.79 20.94 -12.59
N SER A 405 49.29 21.10 -11.38
CA SER A 405 49.81 22.03 -10.38
C SER A 405 49.99 21.36 -9.02
N ASN A 406 51.09 21.63 -8.31
CA ASN A 406 51.35 21.11 -6.95
C ASN A 406 51.24 19.57 -6.89
N CYS A 407 52.16 18.88 -7.56
CA CYS A 407 52.22 17.41 -7.53
C CYS A 407 53.59 16.91 -7.12
N SER A 408 53.68 15.87 -6.27
CA SER A 408 55.01 15.41 -5.85
C SER A 408 55.68 14.49 -6.90
N LEU A 409 54.93 13.57 -7.51
CA LEU A 409 55.47 12.71 -8.57
C LEU A 409 54.45 12.47 -9.70
N CYS A 410 54.87 12.76 -10.93
CA CYS A 410 54.05 12.58 -12.14
C CYS A 410 54.75 11.73 -13.20
N ARG A 411 54.07 10.69 -13.72
CA ARG A 411 54.46 9.96 -14.93
C ARG A 411 53.46 10.21 -16.05
N ILE A 412 53.94 10.66 -17.21
CA ILE A 412 53.12 11.04 -18.37
C ILE A 412 53.59 10.26 -19.60
N SER A 413 52.64 9.71 -20.36
CA SER A 413 52.89 8.97 -21.62
C SER A 413 51.85 9.34 -22.66
N ASN A 414 52.28 9.54 -23.92
CA ASN A 414 51.39 9.84 -25.05
C ASN A 414 50.44 11.01 -24.79
N CYS A 415 50.97 12.18 -24.44
CA CYS A 415 50.16 13.38 -24.23
C CYS A 415 50.59 14.52 -25.16
N SER A 416 49.71 15.00 -26.05
CA SER A 416 50.10 15.98 -27.08
C SER A 416 50.54 17.35 -26.51
N LEU A 417 49.94 17.83 -25.41
CA LEU A 417 50.36 19.07 -24.77
C LEU A 417 50.13 19.05 -23.25
N CYS A 418 51.19 19.33 -22.48
CA CYS A 418 51.19 19.30 -21.02
C CYS A 418 51.82 20.57 -20.43
N ARG A 419 51.11 21.25 -19.51
CA ARG A 419 51.68 22.34 -18.70
C ARG A 419 51.79 21.90 -17.24
N ILE A 420 52.97 22.07 -16.66
CA ILE A 420 53.29 21.61 -15.30
C ILE A 420 53.83 22.81 -14.51
N SER A 421 53.31 23.02 -13.31
CA SER A 421 53.79 24.03 -12.35
C SER A 421 53.92 23.39 -10.96
N ASN A 422 55.00 23.67 -10.23
CA ASN A 422 55.22 23.16 -8.87
C ASN A 422 55.14 21.63 -8.79
N CYS A 423 56.01 20.93 -9.53
CA CYS A 423 56.11 19.48 -9.49
C CYS A 423 57.53 19.05 -9.09
N SER A 424 57.69 18.25 -8.02
CA SER A 424 59.04 17.89 -7.54
C SER A 424 59.75 16.87 -8.43
N LEU A 425 59.05 15.87 -8.97
CA LEU A 425 59.61 14.87 -9.89
C LEU A 425 58.63 14.56 -11.04
N CYS A 426 59.07 14.72 -12.30
CA CYS A 426 58.25 14.39 -13.47
C CYS A 426 59.03 13.57 -14.51
N ALA A 427 58.45 12.45 -14.95
CA ALA A 427 58.99 11.62 -16.03
C ALA A 427 58.00 11.56 -17.21
N CYS A 428 58.43 12.03 -18.38
CA CYS A 428 57.63 12.16 -19.60
C CYS A 428 58.19 11.28 -20.73
N VAL A 429 57.33 10.46 -21.35
CA VAL A 429 57.68 9.60 -22.49
C VAL A 429 56.84 10.02 -23.72
N VAL A 430 57.43 10.91 -24.54
CA VAL A 430 57.17 11.29 -25.96
C VAL A 430 55.88 12.07 -26.38
N LEU A 431 56.11 12.96 -27.38
CA LEU A 431 55.31 13.99 -28.09
C LEU A 431 54.92 15.23 -27.27
N VAL A 432 55.87 16.15 -27.11
CA VAL A 432 55.85 17.16 -26.06
C VAL A 432 56.10 18.57 -26.62
N THR A 433 55.10 19.47 -26.52
CA THR A 433 55.36 20.88 -26.17
C THR A 433 55.06 21.03 -24.68
N VAL A 434 56.10 20.89 -23.84
CA VAL A 434 56.00 21.04 -22.39
C VAL A 434 56.51 22.44 -22.07
N ALA A 435 55.58 23.34 -21.79
CA ALA A 435 55.91 24.58 -21.11
C ALA A 435 55.98 24.27 -19.60
N CYS A 436 57.14 23.80 -19.14
CA CYS A 436 57.48 23.77 -17.73
C CYS A 436 57.86 25.18 -17.30
N VAL A 437 57.17 25.75 -16.32
CA VAL A 437 57.71 26.89 -15.56
C VAL A 437 58.32 26.27 -14.30
N PRO A 438 59.65 26.15 -14.21
CA PRO A 438 60.30 25.58 -13.04
C PRO A 438 60.01 26.44 -11.81
N VAL A 439 59.95 25.78 -10.65
CA VAL A 439 60.02 26.47 -9.35
C VAL A 439 61.45 26.98 -9.23
N SER A 440 61.62 28.30 -9.25
CA SER A 440 62.83 28.94 -8.75
C SER A 440 62.96 28.60 -7.27
N TYR A 441 63.99 27.82 -6.92
CA TYR A 441 64.56 27.87 -5.58
C TYR A 441 65.48 29.08 -5.50
#